data_AF-A0A9X2Q9N9-F1
#
_entry.id   AF-A0A9X2Q9N9-F1
#
_cell.length_a   1.000
_cell.length_b   1.000
_cell.length_c   1.000
_cell.angle_alpha   90.00
_cell.angle_beta   90.00
_cell.angle_gamma   90.00
#
_symmetry.space_group_name_H-M   'P 1'
#
loop_
_entity.id
_entity.type
_entity.pdbx_description
1 polymer ?
#
loop_
_entity_poly.entity_id
_entity_poly.type
_entity_poly.pdbx_seq_one_letter_code
_entity_poly.pdbx_strand_id
1 'polypeptide(L)'
;MHFGSARAALLLGCALAFVSAACDSEGGMGTDSETGPESIEAVVSGKVRETGSDVPIGGADVAVFRPDEDQRLGQATTDSNGSYEVAFMVPGDDAPGQLAIEMDAEGFTAKTDTTGFDPSLTRDVSLEAVCISSGEGSAIQAALDGGRDAMLCKGAEFDVRQKLDYTTGGQSIYTEGLPTKEDRAVLNIGTPDLTTVIKETDQANVELKSVVVDGNRPEYGYKDGEALLIFGRDARGATVEDVKAKHTRSWSALHLPRWGGECPGITVKSSTFGPAGTADGRWADGISLACENADVTGNRIVDATDGGIVIFGATGSTVKENTIVAKNRTLLGGINMVDYGNDGNAIHSDYSGTTVEGNTIDAEGALIKIALGMGPSVWNWCHHAGDRNRGGTVKNNTLEGDHMGYGFVVDGVTNWTVTGNTDNSSHAGVPGRGCAGNSMPEPKGFLINRDRSEGTFQDSFQDPGVPLHGGLEINAGGS
;
A
#
# COMPACT_ATOMS: atom_id res chain seq x y z
N MET A 1 5.68 -37.73 35.16
CA MET A 1 6.30 -37.26 36.41
C MET A 1 5.81 -35.83 36.65
N HIS A 2 5.33 -35.55 37.87
CA HIS A 2 4.90 -34.22 38.37
C HIS A 2 6.00 -33.14 38.22
N PHE A 3 5.80 -31.82 38.32
CA PHE A 3 4.81 -30.88 38.93
C PHE A 3 4.70 -29.67 37.95
N GLY A 4 3.70 -28.79 37.88
CA GLY A 4 2.74 -28.26 38.85
C GLY A 4 2.87 -26.73 38.89
N SER A 5 1.81 -25.98 38.58
CA SER A 5 1.55 -24.64 39.14
C SER A 5 0.15 -24.17 38.72
N ALA A 6 -0.66 -23.86 39.73
CA ALA A 6 -2.03 -23.38 39.63
C ALA A 6 -2.09 -21.89 39.96
N ARG A 7 -3.03 -21.16 39.32
CA ARG A 7 -3.57 -19.92 39.88
C ARG A 7 -5.09 -19.92 39.73
N ALA A 8 -5.73 -19.57 40.84
CA ALA A 8 -7.15 -19.67 41.11
C ALA A 8 -7.94 -18.47 40.56
N ALA A 9 -9.15 -18.74 40.08
CA ALA A 9 -10.17 -17.75 39.78
C ALA A 9 -11.13 -17.62 40.98
N LEU A 10 -11.38 -16.38 41.39
CA LEU A 10 -12.33 -16.01 42.44
C LEU A 10 -13.67 -15.64 41.76
N LEU A 11 -14.69 -16.46 41.98
CA LEU A 11 -16.09 -16.18 41.59
C LEU A 11 -16.84 -15.69 42.84
N LEU A 12 -17.35 -14.47 42.80
CA LEU A 12 -18.19 -13.90 43.85
C LEU A 12 -19.65 -13.90 43.36
N GLY A 13 -20.46 -14.79 43.92
CA GLY A 13 -21.92 -14.79 43.74
C GLY A 13 -22.59 -14.20 44.98
N CYS A 14 -23.37 -13.13 44.80
CA CYS A 14 -24.23 -12.58 45.85
C CYS A 14 -25.64 -13.17 45.72
N ALA A 15 -26.08 -13.86 46.77
CA ALA A 15 -27.43 -14.39 46.93
C ALA A 15 -28.35 -13.34 47.56
N LEU A 16 -29.56 -13.19 46.99
CA LEU A 16 -30.69 -12.47 47.58
C LEU A 16 -31.23 -13.26 48.78
N ALA A 17 -31.47 -12.58 49.89
CA ALA A 17 -32.29 -13.09 51.00
C ALA A 17 -33.46 -12.12 51.25
N PHE A 18 -34.68 -12.63 51.06
CA PHE A 18 -35.93 -12.03 51.52
C PHE A 18 -36.07 -12.24 53.03
N VAL A 19 -36.40 -11.18 53.77
CA VAL A 19 -36.99 -11.29 55.11
C VAL A 19 -38.18 -10.34 55.18
N SER A 20 -39.35 -10.93 55.39
CA SER A 20 -40.58 -10.25 55.78
C SER A 20 -40.66 -10.18 57.31
N ALA A 21 -41.01 -9.00 57.83
CA ALA A 21 -41.56 -8.86 59.17
C ALA A 21 -42.51 -7.65 59.20
N ALA A 22 -43.75 -7.91 59.56
CA ALA A 22 -44.76 -6.90 59.89
C ALA A 22 -44.77 -6.67 61.42
N CYS A 23 -45.04 -5.44 61.85
CA CYS A 23 -46.02 -5.09 62.89
C CYS A 23 -46.08 -3.58 63.15
N ASP A 24 -47.30 -3.13 63.46
CA ASP A 24 -47.80 -1.78 63.72
C ASP A 24 -47.08 -0.96 64.80
N SER A 25 -47.13 0.38 64.67
CA SER A 25 -47.68 1.24 65.73
C SER A 25 -48.04 2.64 65.22
N GLU A 26 -49.19 3.13 65.67
CA GLU A 26 -49.75 4.47 65.46
C GLU A 26 -48.85 5.59 66.00
N GLY A 27 -48.83 6.73 65.32
CA GLY A 27 -48.21 7.96 65.83
C GLY A 27 -48.26 9.10 64.82
N GLY A 28 -49.37 9.81 64.77
CA GLY A 28 -49.49 11.04 63.98
C GLY A 28 -48.67 12.18 64.57
N MET A 29 -47.87 12.84 63.73
CA MET A 29 -47.50 14.26 63.84
C MET A 29 -47.15 14.74 62.44
N GLY A 30 -47.69 15.90 62.07
CA GLY A 30 -47.59 16.46 60.73
C GLY A 30 -46.15 16.58 60.26
N THR A 31 -45.90 16.00 59.09
CA THR A 31 -44.80 16.43 58.24
C THR A 31 -45.49 17.07 57.06
N ASP A 32 -45.34 18.39 56.92
CA ASP A 32 -45.38 18.98 55.59
C ASP A 32 -44.31 18.21 54.81
N SER A 33 -44.75 17.24 54.02
CA SER A 33 -43.93 16.72 52.95
C SER A 33 -43.76 17.89 52.00
N GLU A 34 -42.71 18.68 52.22
CA GLU A 34 -42.02 19.37 51.14
C GLU A 34 -41.73 18.26 50.12
N THR A 35 -42.64 18.09 49.18
CA THR A 35 -42.38 17.41 47.93
C THR A 35 -41.35 18.29 47.27
N GLY A 36 -40.08 17.98 47.54
CA GLY A 36 -38.98 18.56 46.78
C GLY A 36 -39.31 18.42 45.30
N PRO A 37 -38.93 19.38 44.46
CA PRO A 37 -39.29 19.37 43.05
C PRO A 37 -38.98 18.00 42.45
N GLU A 38 -39.98 17.37 41.84
CA GLU A 38 -39.82 16.06 41.21
C GLU A 38 -38.71 16.18 40.15
N SER A 39 -37.60 15.48 40.34
CA SER A 39 -36.49 15.48 39.38
C SER A 39 -36.70 14.38 38.35
N ILE A 40 -36.54 14.72 37.07
CA ILE A 40 -36.57 13.77 35.96
C ILE A 40 -35.13 13.29 35.71
N GLU A 41 -34.92 11.99 35.80
CA GLU A 41 -33.70 11.34 35.30
C GLU A 41 -33.83 11.19 33.78
N ALA A 42 -32.85 11.74 33.06
CA ALA A 42 -32.82 11.71 31.60
C ALA A 42 -31.52 11.05 31.11
N VAL A 43 -31.66 10.24 30.06
CA VAL A 43 -30.56 9.53 29.42
C VAL A 43 -30.59 9.82 27.92
N VAL A 44 -29.43 10.22 27.38
CA VAL A 44 -29.19 10.34 25.95
C VAL A 44 -28.12 9.32 25.55
N SER A 45 -28.46 8.41 24.66
CA SER A 45 -27.55 7.36 24.18
C SER A 45 -27.50 7.31 22.65
N GLY A 46 -26.50 6.65 22.09
CA GLY A 46 -26.43 6.47 20.64
C GLY A 46 -25.04 6.08 20.17
N LYS A 47 -24.82 6.19 18.86
CA LYS A 47 -23.53 5.95 18.21
C LYS A 47 -23.03 7.15 17.41
N VAL A 48 -21.73 7.40 17.49
CA VAL A 48 -21.02 8.33 16.62
C VAL A 48 -20.28 7.54 15.55
N ARG A 49 -20.48 7.90 14.29
CA ARG A 49 -19.86 7.27 13.11
C ARG A 49 -19.27 8.29 12.16
N GLU A 50 -18.38 7.85 11.29
CA GLU A 50 -17.95 8.66 10.17
C GLU A 50 -19.03 8.70 9.08
N THR A 51 -19.21 9.89 8.50
CA THR A 51 -20.11 10.09 7.36
C THR A 51 -19.61 9.29 6.15
N GLY A 52 -20.42 8.33 5.69
CA GLY A 52 -20.20 7.61 4.43
C GLY A 52 -19.46 6.27 4.54
N SER A 53 -18.83 5.95 5.67
CA SER A 53 -18.06 4.70 5.85
C SER A 53 -18.66 3.74 6.89
N ASP A 54 -19.71 4.15 7.62
CA ASP A 54 -20.30 3.40 8.75
C ASP A 54 -19.29 3.01 9.86
N VAL A 55 -18.06 3.51 9.79
CA VAL A 55 -16.98 3.25 10.75
C VAL A 55 -17.32 3.95 12.07
N PRO A 56 -17.29 3.22 13.21
CA PRO A 56 -17.52 3.83 14.52
C PRO A 56 -16.39 4.77 14.92
N ILE A 57 -16.74 5.92 15.52
CA ILE A 57 -15.77 6.89 16.05
C ILE A 57 -15.66 6.71 17.56
N GLY A 58 -14.62 6.03 18.02
CA GLY A 58 -14.27 5.93 19.44
C GLY A 58 -13.47 7.13 19.95
N GLY A 59 -13.64 7.46 21.23
CA GLY A 59 -12.94 8.61 21.83
C GLY A 59 -13.54 9.98 21.50
N ALA A 60 -14.70 10.04 20.85
CA ALA A 60 -15.41 11.29 20.58
C ALA A 60 -16.02 11.83 21.88
N ASP A 61 -15.83 13.12 22.15
CA ASP A 61 -16.47 13.81 23.25
C ASP A 61 -17.91 14.15 22.86
N VAL A 62 -18.85 13.72 23.69
CA VAL A 62 -20.28 13.96 23.52
C VAL A 62 -20.79 14.74 24.71
N ALA A 63 -21.31 15.94 24.48
CA ALA A 63 -21.87 16.79 25.52
C ALA A 63 -23.31 17.16 25.21
N VAL A 64 -24.16 17.16 26.24
CA VAL A 64 -25.58 17.51 26.13
C VAL A 64 -25.81 18.85 26.81
N PHE A 65 -26.48 19.77 26.12
CA PHE A 65 -26.75 21.14 26.56
C PHE A 65 -28.22 21.51 26.47
N ARG A 66 -28.62 22.51 27.28
CA ARG A 66 -29.81 23.33 27.04
C ARG A 66 -29.46 24.40 26.00
N PRO A 67 -30.08 24.40 24.80
CA PRO A 67 -29.76 25.38 23.75
C PRO A 67 -30.04 26.83 24.18
N ASP A 68 -31.12 27.04 24.93
CA ASP A 68 -31.61 28.38 25.30
C ASP A 68 -30.76 29.06 26.39
N GLU A 69 -30.03 28.28 27.18
CA GLU A 69 -29.26 28.73 28.34
C GLU A 69 -27.75 28.52 28.18
N ASP A 70 -27.32 27.84 27.12
CA ASP A 70 -25.94 27.37 26.93
C ASP A 70 -25.41 26.58 28.15
N GLN A 71 -26.31 25.85 28.81
CA GLN A 71 -26.01 25.12 30.04
C GLN A 71 -25.72 23.65 29.72
N ARG A 72 -24.51 23.18 30.05
CA ARG A 72 -24.15 21.76 29.93
C ARG A 72 -24.85 20.91 30.99
N LEU A 73 -25.61 19.92 30.55
CA LEU A 73 -26.36 18.97 31.37
C LEU A 73 -25.54 17.71 31.68
N GLY A 74 -24.76 17.23 30.73
CA GLY A 74 -23.94 16.03 30.89
C GLY A 74 -22.90 15.89 29.79
N GLN A 75 -21.96 14.96 29.98
CA GLN A 75 -20.95 14.61 29.00
C GLN A 75 -20.53 13.15 29.12
N ALA A 76 -20.09 12.55 28.01
CA ALA A 76 -19.48 11.23 27.93
C ALA A 76 -18.46 11.21 26.79
N THR A 77 -17.69 10.13 26.72
CA THR A 77 -16.80 9.85 25.60
C THR A 77 -17.23 8.53 24.97
N THR A 78 -17.21 8.43 23.63
CA THR A 78 -17.61 7.20 22.95
C THR A 78 -16.63 6.05 23.21
N ASP A 79 -17.16 4.84 23.31
CA ASP A 79 -16.36 3.61 23.38
C ASP A 79 -15.76 3.23 22.02
N SER A 80 -15.00 2.13 21.95
CA SER A 80 -14.38 1.65 20.71
C SER A 80 -15.38 1.26 19.60
N ASN A 81 -16.66 1.09 19.94
CA ASN A 81 -17.74 0.83 18.99
C ASN A 81 -18.52 2.10 18.63
N GLY A 82 -17.99 3.27 19.02
CA GLY A 82 -18.60 4.57 18.81
C GLY A 82 -19.82 4.84 19.69
N SER A 83 -20.10 3.98 20.67
CA SER A 83 -21.31 4.07 21.48
C SER A 83 -21.10 5.04 22.65
N TYR A 84 -22.12 5.83 22.98
CA TYR A 84 -22.11 6.73 24.13
C TYR A 84 -23.42 6.65 24.92
N GLU A 85 -23.34 7.04 26.19
CA GLU A 85 -24.49 7.23 27.08
C GLU A 85 -24.19 8.39 28.03
N VAL A 86 -25.07 9.40 28.04
CA VAL A 86 -24.99 10.58 28.90
C VAL A 86 -26.24 10.60 29.78
N ALA A 87 -26.05 10.41 31.09
CA ALA A 87 -27.12 10.52 32.08
C ALA A 87 -27.03 11.86 32.82
N PHE A 88 -28.18 12.52 33.04
CA PHE A 88 -28.28 13.77 33.78
C PHE A 88 -29.65 13.92 34.45
N MET A 89 -29.74 14.85 35.41
CA MET A 89 -30.98 15.17 36.12
C MET A 89 -31.47 16.55 35.71
N VAL A 90 -32.78 16.70 35.49
CA VAL A 90 -33.44 17.99 35.28
C VAL A 90 -34.62 18.16 36.24
N PRO A 91 -34.85 19.36 36.80
CA PRO A 91 -36.06 19.61 37.59
C PRO A 91 -37.31 19.45 36.70
N GLY A 92 -38.35 18.76 37.20
CA GLY A 92 -39.54 18.45 36.41
C GLY A 92 -40.40 19.66 36.06
N ASP A 93 -40.34 20.71 36.87
CA ASP A 93 -40.96 22.01 36.61
C ASP A 93 -40.15 22.90 35.64
N ASP A 94 -38.94 22.47 35.29
CA ASP A 94 -37.98 23.17 34.44
C ASP A 94 -37.35 22.23 33.39
N ALA A 95 -38.15 21.30 32.86
CA ALA A 95 -37.69 20.44 31.77
C ALA A 95 -37.48 21.27 30.49
N PRO A 96 -36.32 21.17 29.81
CA PRO A 96 -36.04 21.97 28.63
C PRO A 96 -36.95 21.56 27.46
N GLY A 97 -37.28 22.50 26.57
CA GLY A 97 -38.04 22.18 25.36
C GLY A 97 -37.22 21.42 24.32
N GLN A 98 -35.89 21.60 24.33
CA GLN A 98 -34.94 21.00 23.40
C GLN A 98 -33.62 20.66 24.10
N LEU A 99 -32.89 19.72 23.50
CA LEU A 99 -31.52 19.38 23.83
C LEU A 99 -30.64 19.68 22.62
N ALA A 100 -29.46 20.26 22.85
CA ALA A 100 -28.37 20.28 21.89
C ALA A 100 -27.37 19.19 22.29
N ILE A 101 -27.02 18.32 21.35
CA ILE A 101 -25.98 17.30 21.53
C ILE A 101 -24.80 17.74 20.68
N GLU A 102 -23.71 18.12 21.35
CA GLU A 102 -22.46 18.49 20.70
C GLU A 102 -21.55 17.29 20.68
N MET A 103 -20.96 17.03 19.51
CA MET A 103 -19.98 15.98 19.30
C MET A 103 -18.72 16.59 18.71
N ASP A 104 -17.60 16.31 19.35
CA ASP A 104 -16.27 16.66 18.86
C ASP A 104 -15.39 15.42 18.85
N ALA A 105 -14.58 15.28 17.80
CA ALA A 105 -13.66 14.19 17.64
C ALA A 105 -12.46 14.65 16.82
N GLU A 106 -11.26 14.25 17.24
CA GLU A 106 -10.03 14.62 16.54
C GLU A 106 -10.05 14.14 15.08
N GLY A 107 -9.79 15.07 14.15
CA GLY A 107 -9.82 14.80 12.71
C GLY A 107 -11.22 14.76 12.12
N PHE A 108 -12.22 15.31 12.80
CA PHE A 108 -13.57 15.50 12.30
C PHE A 108 -14.07 16.93 12.51
N THR A 109 -15.05 17.34 11.72
CA THR A 109 -15.75 18.60 11.94
C THR A 109 -16.73 18.40 13.09
N ALA A 110 -16.54 19.16 14.19
CA ALA A 110 -17.45 19.17 15.31
C ALA A 110 -18.88 19.48 14.85
N LYS A 111 -19.86 18.83 15.47
CA LYS A 111 -21.27 18.90 15.07
C LYS A 111 -22.16 19.09 16.27
N THR A 112 -23.13 19.99 16.12
CA THR A 112 -24.23 20.16 17.08
C THR A 112 -25.52 19.68 16.44
N ASP A 113 -26.21 18.75 17.10
CA ASP A 113 -27.53 18.26 16.70
C ASP A 113 -28.58 18.66 17.74
N THR A 114 -29.60 19.40 17.31
CA THR A 114 -30.67 19.89 18.19
C THR A 114 -31.93 19.07 18.01
N THR A 115 -32.51 18.60 19.11
CA THR A 115 -33.73 17.78 19.10
C THR A 115 -34.64 18.11 20.28
N GLY A 116 -35.91 17.68 20.23
CA GLY A 116 -36.83 17.81 21.36
C GLY A 116 -36.35 17.01 22.58
N PHE A 117 -36.64 17.51 23.78
CA PHE A 117 -36.34 16.80 25.02
C PHE A 117 -37.19 15.52 25.14
N ASP A 118 -36.52 14.40 25.39
CA ASP A 118 -37.11 13.12 25.76
C ASP A 118 -36.26 12.53 26.90
N PRO A 119 -36.84 12.10 28.04
CA PRO A 119 -36.09 11.47 29.12
C PRO A 119 -35.31 10.21 28.72
N SER A 120 -35.66 9.55 27.61
CA SER A 120 -34.97 8.37 27.09
C SER A 120 -34.69 8.52 25.59
N LEU A 121 -33.78 9.41 25.24
CA LEU A 121 -33.43 9.73 23.85
C LEU A 121 -32.32 8.80 23.32
N THR A 122 -32.57 8.16 22.18
CA THR A 122 -31.51 7.50 21.40
C THR A 122 -31.24 8.28 20.11
N ARG A 123 -29.97 8.66 19.88
CA ARG A 123 -29.57 9.47 18.73
C ARG A 123 -28.22 9.05 18.16
N ASP A 124 -28.24 8.51 16.95
CA ASP A 124 -27.01 8.26 16.19
C ASP A 124 -26.61 9.52 15.40
N VAL A 125 -25.31 9.81 15.36
CA VAL A 125 -24.76 10.99 14.68
C VAL A 125 -23.56 10.62 13.83
N SER A 126 -23.49 11.20 12.64
CA SER A 126 -22.33 11.11 11.76
C SER A 126 -21.52 12.40 11.73
N LEU A 127 -20.19 12.27 11.83
CA LEU A 127 -19.22 13.36 11.71
C LEU A 127 -18.47 13.27 10.36
N GLU A 128 -18.18 14.42 9.78
CA GLU A 128 -17.41 14.53 8.53
C GLU A 128 -15.92 14.57 8.84
N ALA A 129 -15.14 13.65 8.25
CA ALA A 129 -13.70 13.63 8.41
C ALA A 129 -13.07 14.90 7.80
N VAL A 130 -12.07 15.45 8.50
CA VAL A 130 -11.29 16.59 8.03
C VAL A 130 -9.98 16.06 7.45
N CYS A 131 -9.60 16.55 6.28
CA CYS A 131 -8.34 16.18 5.68
C CYS A 131 -7.15 16.64 6.55
N ILE A 132 -6.11 15.83 6.59
CA ILE A 132 -4.86 16.14 7.30
C ILE A 132 -4.11 17.18 6.47
N SER A 133 -3.85 18.35 7.05
CA SER A 133 -3.04 19.41 6.44
C SER A 133 -1.54 19.10 6.50
N SER A 134 -0.72 19.81 5.72
CA SER A 134 0.75 19.66 5.71
C SER A 134 1.39 19.63 7.09
N GLY A 135 2.49 18.90 7.25
CA GLY A 135 3.21 18.80 8.51
C GLY A 135 4.09 17.55 8.60
N GLU A 136 4.11 16.93 9.78
CA GLU A 136 4.87 15.69 10.02
C GLU A 136 4.02 14.47 9.65
N GLY A 137 4.67 13.42 9.15
CA GLY A 137 4.04 12.13 8.87
C GLY A 137 3.45 11.44 10.10
N SER A 138 3.79 11.89 11.31
CA SER A 138 3.16 11.40 12.55
C SER A 138 1.66 11.69 12.62
N ALA A 139 1.16 12.74 11.95
CA ALA A 139 -0.27 13.00 11.88
C ALA A 139 -1.00 11.93 11.03
N ILE A 140 -0.36 11.45 9.97
CA ILE A 140 -0.86 10.34 9.15
C ILE A 140 -0.86 9.06 9.99
N GLN A 141 0.25 8.77 10.69
CA GLN A 141 0.32 7.59 11.54
C GLN A 141 -0.71 7.62 12.66
N ALA A 142 -0.97 8.78 13.28
CA ALA A 142 -1.97 8.91 14.32
C ALA A 142 -3.40 8.60 13.81
N ALA A 143 -3.74 9.01 12.59
CA ALA A 143 -5.01 8.63 11.96
C ALA A 143 -5.12 7.11 11.77
N LEU A 144 -4.05 6.48 11.29
CA LEU A 144 -3.98 5.03 11.10
C LEU A 144 -4.03 4.28 12.42
N ASP A 145 -3.30 4.72 13.45
CA ASP A 145 -3.31 4.13 14.80
C ASP A 145 -4.70 4.21 15.45
N GLY A 146 -5.47 5.26 15.13
CA GLY A 146 -6.87 5.42 15.51
C GLY A 146 -7.84 4.52 14.74
N GLY A 147 -7.36 3.68 13.82
CA GLY A 147 -8.19 2.76 13.02
C GLY A 147 -8.96 3.44 11.89
N ARG A 148 -8.64 4.71 11.56
CA ARG A 148 -9.31 5.48 10.51
C ARG A 148 -8.49 5.51 9.23
N ASP A 149 -9.12 5.96 8.16
CA ASP A 149 -8.40 6.37 6.95
C ASP A 149 -7.60 7.65 7.20
N ALA A 150 -6.48 7.78 6.50
CA ALA A 150 -5.70 9.01 6.45
C ALA A 150 -6.03 9.78 5.16
N MET A 151 -7.09 10.60 5.23
CA MET A 151 -7.44 11.55 4.17
C MET A 151 -6.52 12.77 4.24
N LEU A 152 -5.76 13.06 3.19
CA LEU A 152 -4.78 14.13 3.10
C LEU A 152 -5.33 15.31 2.31
N CYS A 153 -5.08 16.54 2.73
CA CYS A 153 -5.55 17.71 1.98
C CYS A 153 -4.84 17.81 0.61
N LYS A 154 -5.53 18.35 -0.39
CA LYS A 154 -4.93 18.61 -1.71
C LYS A 154 -3.68 19.47 -1.60
N GLY A 155 -2.60 19.02 -2.25
CA GLY A 155 -1.30 19.69 -2.23
C GLY A 155 -0.62 19.72 -0.86
N ALA A 156 -1.10 18.97 0.14
CA ALA A 156 -0.44 18.90 1.43
C ALA A 156 0.94 18.23 1.30
N GLU A 157 1.91 18.72 2.05
CA GLU A 157 3.27 18.17 2.09
C GLU A 157 3.59 17.63 3.48
N PHE A 158 4.10 16.40 3.52
CA PHE A 158 4.41 15.71 4.76
C PHE A 158 5.89 15.36 4.83
N ASP A 159 6.54 15.77 5.92
CA ASP A 159 7.86 15.28 6.31
C ASP A 159 7.69 13.93 7.04
N VAL A 160 8.04 12.85 6.34
CA VAL A 160 7.99 11.49 6.86
C VAL A 160 9.33 11.12 7.47
N ARG A 161 9.36 11.10 8.81
CA ARG A 161 10.55 10.80 9.63
C ARG A 161 10.54 9.40 10.24
N GLN A 162 9.40 8.72 10.19
CA GLN A 162 9.26 7.29 10.46
C GLN A 162 8.44 6.60 9.37
N LYS A 163 8.61 5.29 9.26
CA LYS A 163 7.78 4.44 8.39
C LYS A 163 6.30 4.55 8.80
N LEU A 164 5.42 4.59 7.81
CA LEU A 164 3.97 4.55 7.99
C LEU A 164 3.47 3.10 7.86
N ASP A 165 2.61 2.71 8.79
CA ASP A 165 2.04 1.38 8.91
C ASP A 165 0.51 1.47 8.96
N TYR A 166 -0.17 0.67 8.14
CA TYR A 166 -1.60 0.43 8.35
C TYR A 166 -1.77 -0.50 9.55
N THR A 167 -2.77 -0.23 10.36
CA THR A 167 -3.00 -0.95 11.63
C THR A 167 -4.25 -1.83 11.57
N THR A 168 -5.18 -1.53 10.67
CA THR A 168 -6.41 -2.29 10.45
C THR A 168 -6.66 -2.53 8.95
N GLY A 169 -7.29 -3.66 8.63
CA GLY A 169 -7.68 -3.98 7.26
C GLY A 169 -8.74 -3.00 6.73
N GLY A 170 -8.67 -2.68 5.44
CA GLY A 170 -9.57 -1.73 4.79
C GLY A 170 -9.13 -0.27 4.87
N GLN A 171 -8.07 0.05 5.62
CA GLN A 171 -7.59 1.42 5.75
C GLN A 171 -7.01 1.98 4.45
N SER A 172 -7.19 3.28 4.27
CA SER A 172 -6.71 4.01 3.10
C SER A 172 -5.85 5.21 3.48
N ILE A 173 -4.75 5.43 2.75
CA ILE A 173 -4.02 6.70 2.72
C ILE A 173 -4.29 7.33 1.35
N TYR A 174 -4.95 8.48 1.33
CA TYR A 174 -5.36 9.11 0.07
C TYR A 174 -5.47 10.62 0.13
N THR A 175 -5.31 11.29 -1.01
CA THR A 175 -5.61 12.73 -1.10
C THR A 175 -7.11 12.97 -1.30
N GLU A 176 -7.68 13.92 -0.57
CA GLU A 176 -9.08 14.35 -0.67
C GLU A 176 -9.47 14.64 -2.14
N GLY A 177 -10.59 14.04 -2.58
CA GLY A 177 -11.09 14.18 -3.94
C GLY A 177 -10.29 13.42 -5.01
N LEU A 178 -9.33 12.59 -4.61
CA LEU A 178 -8.58 11.65 -5.46
C LEU A 178 -8.00 12.27 -6.75
N PRO A 179 -7.21 13.36 -6.65
CA PRO A 179 -6.60 13.98 -7.82
C PRO A 179 -5.54 13.06 -8.45
N THR A 180 -5.51 13.00 -9.78
CA THR A 180 -4.54 12.17 -10.53
C THR A 180 -3.26 12.93 -10.94
N LYS A 181 -3.16 14.22 -10.60
CA LYS A 181 -2.10 15.12 -11.09
C LYS A 181 -1.40 15.89 -9.96
N GLU A 182 -1.24 17.20 -10.10
CA GLU A 182 -0.40 18.05 -9.24
C GLU A 182 -1.05 18.34 -7.87
N ASP A 183 -2.37 18.21 -7.75
CA ASP A 183 -3.09 18.45 -6.48
C ASP A 183 -2.91 17.31 -5.45
N ARG A 184 -2.13 16.27 -5.77
CA ARG A 184 -1.86 15.16 -4.85
C ARG A 184 -1.04 15.63 -3.66
N ALA A 185 -1.38 15.15 -2.48
CA ALA A 185 -0.52 15.27 -1.31
C ALA A 185 0.82 14.54 -1.55
N VAL A 186 1.87 15.04 -0.91
CA VAL A 186 3.24 14.58 -1.08
C VAL A 186 3.77 14.04 0.25
N LEU A 187 4.17 12.77 0.25
CA LEU A 187 4.86 12.10 1.35
C LEU A 187 6.36 12.08 1.06
N ASN A 188 7.11 12.98 1.68
CA ASN A 188 8.55 13.13 1.46
C ASN A 188 9.33 12.51 2.61
N ILE A 189 10.35 11.71 2.34
CA ILE A 189 11.34 11.39 3.38
C ILE A 189 12.06 12.68 3.78
N GLY A 190 11.98 13.10 5.04
CA GLY A 190 12.72 14.25 5.57
C GLY A 190 13.76 13.90 6.63
N THR A 191 14.22 12.64 6.66
CA THR A 191 15.36 12.22 7.48
C THR A 191 16.37 11.37 6.69
N PRO A 192 17.69 11.52 6.91
CA PRO A 192 18.70 10.69 6.27
C PRO A 192 18.65 9.21 6.73
N ASP A 193 17.89 8.88 7.77
CA ASP A 193 17.84 7.52 8.34
C ASP A 193 16.80 6.60 7.71
N LEU A 194 15.89 7.11 6.89
CA LEU A 194 14.76 6.35 6.35
C LEU A 194 14.95 6.04 4.85
N THR A 195 14.60 4.81 4.43
CA THR A 195 14.50 4.42 3.01
C THR A 195 13.08 4.14 2.56
N THR A 196 12.19 3.80 3.50
CA THR A 196 10.83 3.29 3.26
C THR A 196 9.81 4.22 3.88
N VAL A 197 8.86 4.71 3.07
CA VAL A 197 7.77 5.55 3.55
C VAL A 197 6.62 4.69 4.04
N ILE A 198 6.23 3.64 3.29
CA ILE A 198 5.11 2.76 3.64
C ILE A 198 5.56 1.31 3.54
N LYS A 199 5.22 0.52 4.56
CA LYS A 199 5.44 -0.93 4.56
C LYS A 199 4.21 -1.65 5.07
N GLU A 200 3.51 -2.29 4.16
CA GLU A 200 2.38 -3.14 4.46
C GLU A 200 2.78 -4.62 4.32
N THR A 201 2.64 -5.39 5.39
CA THR A 201 3.02 -6.81 5.43
C THR A 201 1.98 -7.77 5.98
N ASP A 202 0.83 -7.29 6.46
CA ASP A 202 -0.07 -8.07 7.31
C ASP A 202 -1.59 -7.81 7.06
N GLN A 203 -1.96 -6.57 6.75
CA GLN A 203 -3.34 -6.11 6.61
C GLN A 203 -3.97 -6.49 5.27
N ALA A 204 -5.29 -6.63 5.28
CA ALA A 204 -6.08 -6.91 4.09
C ALA A 204 -6.72 -5.64 3.53
N ASN A 205 -6.85 -5.57 2.20
CA ASN A 205 -7.66 -4.58 1.48
C ASN A 205 -7.31 -3.13 1.82
N VAL A 206 -6.05 -2.84 2.16
CA VAL A 206 -5.60 -1.47 2.38
C VAL A 206 -5.33 -0.76 1.05
N GLU A 207 -5.41 0.56 1.04
CA GLU A 207 -5.32 1.33 -0.19
C GLU A 207 -4.37 2.52 -0.06
N LEU A 208 -3.46 2.67 -1.03
CA LEU A 208 -2.67 3.87 -1.24
C LEU A 208 -3.14 4.54 -2.55
N LYS A 209 -3.76 5.71 -2.45
CA LYS A 209 -4.43 6.34 -3.60
C LYS A 209 -4.06 7.80 -3.79
N SER A 210 -3.81 8.20 -5.04
CA SER A 210 -3.71 9.63 -5.40
C SER A 210 -2.70 10.41 -4.53
N VAL A 211 -1.50 9.87 -4.33
CA VAL A 211 -0.42 10.55 -3.58
C VAL A 211 0.88 10.56 -4.36
N VAL A 212 1.76 11.50 -4.05
CA VAL A 212 3.18 11.46 -4.44
C VAL A 212 3.98 10.94 -3.26
N VAL A 213 4.89 10.01 -3.50
CA VAL A 213 5.84 9.49 -2.51
C VAL A 213 7.25 9.76 -3.02
N ASP A 214 8.01 10.56 -2.28
CA ASP A 214 9.37 10.95 -2.65
C ASP A 214 10.38 10.41 -1.63
N GLY A 215 11.28 9.53 -2.09
CA GLY A 215 12.36 9.03 -1.27
C GLY A 215 13.43 10.10 -0.94
N ASN A 216 13.38 11.25 -1.61
CA ASN A 216 14.25 12.40 -1.38
C ASN A 216 15.76 12.08 -1.50
N ARG A 217 16.11 11.17 -2.42
CA ARG A 217 17.49 10.83 -2.75
C ARG A 217 18.36 12.02 -3.21
N PRO A 218 17.86 13.04 -3.93
CA PRO A 218 18.67 14.21 -4.27
C PRO A 218 19.22 14.95 -3.03
N GLU A 219 18.44 15.00 -1.94
CA GLU A 219 18.83 15.64 -0.69
C GLU A 219 19.67 14.70 0.19
N TYR A 220 19.19 13.49 0.45
CA TYR A 220 19.79 12.58 1.44
C TYR A 220 20.71 11.50 0.85
N GLY A 221 20.92 11.49 -0.46
CA GLY A 221 21.74 10.52 -1.16
C GLY A 221 21.22 9.07 -1.08
N TYR A 222 22.02 8.16 -1.59
CA TYR A 222 21.78 6.72 -1.50
C TYR A 222 21.89 6.23 -0.06
N LYS A 223 21.04 5.28 0.30
CA LYS A 223 21.11 4.53 1.55
C LYS A 223 20.69 3.10 1.29
N ASP A 224 21.53 2.16 1.74
CA ASP A 224 21.20 0.75 1.73
C ASP A 224 20.07 0.46 2.72
N GLY A 225 19.09 -0.34 2.30
CA GLY A 225 17.86 -0.57 3.03
C GLY A 225 16.75 -1.15 2.17
N GLU A 226 15.51 -1.09 2.65
CA GLU A 226 14.35 -1.60 1.94
C GLU A 226 13.86 -0.63 0.84
N ALA A 227 12.92 -1.09 0.00
CA ALA A 227 12.29 -0.28 -1.05
C ALA A 227 11.49 0.91 -0.47
N LEU A 228 11.19 1.91 -1.31
CA LEU A 228 10.45 3.10 -0.90
C LEU A 228 9.02 2.77 -0.45
N LEU A 229 8.36 1.90 -1.20
CA LEU A 229 7.05 1.34 -0.90
C LEU A 229 7.12 -0.18 -0.85
N ILE A 230 6.48 -0.79 0.14
CA ILE A 230 6.41 -2.25 0.29
C ILE A 230 4.96 -2.66 0.55
N PHE A 231 4.45 -3.59 -0.25
CA PHE A 231 3.15 -4.25 -0.03
C PHE A 231 3.30 -5.75 -0.31
N GLY A 232 3.29 -6.60 0.71
CA GLY A 232 3.52 -8.02 0.47
C GLY A 232 3.41 -8.90 1.70
N ARG A 233 4.13 -10.03 1.71
CA ARG A 233 4.10 -11.03 2.79
C ARG A 233 2.67 -11.56 3.02
N ASP A 234 2.05 -11.20 4.15
CA ASP A 234 0.71 -11.66 4.54
C ASP A 234 -0.39 -10.64 4.14
N ALA A 235 0.01 -9.49 3.60
CA ALA A 235 -0.90 -8.50 3.04
C ALA A 235 -1.64 -9.05 1.81
N ARG A 236 -2.92 -8.74 1.68
CA ARG A 236 -3.79 -9.32 0.63
C ARG A 236 -4.81 -8.31 0.13
N GLY A 237 -5.08 -8.29 -1.17
CA GLY A 237 -6.04 -7.35 -1.75
C GLY A 237 -5.62 -5.88 -1.67
N ALA A 238 -4.36 -5.57 -1.36
CA ALA A 238 -3.90 -4.18 -1.25
C ALA A 238 -3.95 -3.49 -2.62
N THR A 239 -4.29 -2.20 -2.64
CA THR A 239 -4.38 -1.40 -3.87
C THR A 239 -3.41 -0.22 -3.83
N VAL A 240 -2.59 -0.09 -4.87
CA VAL A 240 -1.76 1.09 -5.16
C VAL A 240 -2.28 1.71 -6.46
N GLU A 241 -2.93 2.87 -6.38
CA GLU A 241 -3.62 3.48 -7.52
C GLU A 241 -3.37 4.99 -7.63
N ASP A 242 -3.10 5.47 -8.84
CA ASP A 242 -2.81 6.90 -9.10
C ASP A 242 -1.68 7.46 -8.22
N VAL A 243 -0.70 6.62 -7.88
CA VAL A 243 0.46 6.98 -7.05
C VAL A 243 1.60 7.43 -7.94
N LYS A 244 2.41 8.38 -7.47
CA LYS A 244 3.72 8.69 -8.07
C LYS A 244 4.84 8.44 -7.07
N ALA A 245 5.63 7.38 -7.25
CA ALA A 245 6.75 7.07 -6.38
C ALA A 245 8.08 7.38 -7.10
N LYS A 246 8.93 8.22 -6.51
CA LYS A 246 10.19 8.69 -7.13
C LYS A 246 11.33 8.79 -6.14
N HIS A 247 12.55 8.85 -6.69
CA HIS A 247 13.78 9.10 -5.93
C HIS A 247 13.99 8.15 -4.75
N THR A 248 13.66 6.87 -4.94
CA THR A 248 13.99 5.84 -3.94
C THR A 248 15.48 5.90 -3.58
N ARG A 249 15.77 5.85 -2.28
CA ARG A 249 17.13 5.91 -1.75
C ARG A 249 17.85 4.58 -1.83
N SER A 250 17.10 3.49 -1.98
CA SER A 250 17.60 2.13 -2.05
C SER A 250 17.37 1.53 -3.45
N TRP A 251 17.07 0.24 -3.53
CA TRP A 251 17.10 -0.58 -4.73
C TRP A 251 15.77 -0.72 -5.49
N SER A 252 14.64 -0.23 -4.95
CA SER A 252 13.35 -0.26 -5.67
C SER A 252 12.41 0.86 -5.21
N ALA A 253 11.57 1.36 -6.12
CA ALA A 253 10.51 2.33 -5.78
C ALA A 253 9.25 1.63 -5.22
N LEU A 254 8.89 0.47 -5.75
CA LEU A 254 7.82 -0.37 -5.21
C LEU A 254 8.25 -1.84 -5.20
N HIS A 255 8.20 -2.46 -4.03
CA HIS A 255 8.44 -3.88 -3.88
C HIS A 255 7.16 -4.59 -3.40
N LEU A 256 6.81 -5.65 -4.11
CA LEU A 256 5.75 -6.59 -3.75
C LEU A 256 6.35 -7.92 -3.32
N PRO A 257 6.95 -8.00 -2.11
CA PRO A 257 7.69 -9.19 -1.69
C PRO A 257 6.76 -10.33 -1.29
N ARG A 258 7.16 -11.54 -1.65
CA ARG A 258 6.58 -12.75 -1.07
C ARG A 258 7.01 -12.97 0.38
N TRP A 259 8.32 -12.91 0.68
CA TRP A 259 8.91 -13.14 2.01
C TRP A 259 8.27 -14.28 2.83
N GLY A 260 8.02 -15.42 2.17
CA GLY A 260 7.40 -16.59 2.77
C GLY A 260 5.86 -16.61 2.79
N GLY A 261 5.19 -15.47 2.58
CA GLY A 261 3.74 -15.37 2.35
C GLY A 261 3.35 -15.67 0.90
N GLU A 262 2.15 -15.29 0.47
CA GLU A 262 1.70 -15.36 -0.94
C GLU A 262 1.30 -13.99 -1.50
N CYS A 263 0.90 -13.07 -0.61
CA CYS A 263 0.36 -11.76 -0.90
C CYS A 263 -0.62 -11.67 -2.10
N PRO A 264 -1.70 -12.47 -2.11
CA PRO A 264 -2.58 -12.58 -3.26
C PRO A 264 -3.43 -11.33 -3.50
N GLY A 265 -3.68 -11.05 -4.78
CA GLY A 265 -4.67 -10.05 -5.21
C GLY A 265 -4.24 -8.60 -4.99
N ILE A 266 -2.94 -8.34 -4.85
CA ILE A 266 -2.44 -6.96 -4.83
C ILE A 266 -2.60 -6.34 -6.22
N THR A 267 -3.17 -5.13 -6.27
CA THR A 267 -3.38 -4.38 -7.50
C THR A 267 -2.51 -3.12 -7.53
N VAL A 268 -1.78 -2.91 -8.61
CA VAL A 268 -0.99 -1.70 -8.88
C VAL A 268 -1.44 -1.14 -10.23
N LYS A 269 -2.11 0.00 -10.22
CA LYS A 269 -2.69 0.56 -11.44
C LYS A 269 -2.56 2.07 -11.59
N SER A 270 -2.53 2.53 -12.84
CA SER A 270 -2.54 3.95 -13.22
C SER A 270 -1.46 4.78 -12.51
N SER A 271 -0.38 4.15 -12.06
CA SER A 271 0.64 4.77 -11.21
C SER A 271 1.92 5.07 -11.99
N THR A 272 2.72 6.00 -11.49
CA THR A 272 4.01 6.38 -12.06
C THR A 272 5.16 6.04 -11.13
N PHE A 273 6.18 5.35 -11.63
CA PHE A 273 7.37 4.99 -10.86
C PHE A 273 8.63 5.57 -11.51
N GLY A 274 9.48 6.16 -10.68
CA GLY A 274 10.75 6.74 -11.07
C GLY A 274 10.75 8.28 -11.18
N PRO A 275 11.94 8.89 -11.34
CA PRO A 275 13.23 8.22 -11.56
C PRO A 275 13.71 7.42 -10.35
N ALA A 276 14.38 6.30 -10.59
CA ALA A 276 14.84 5.35 -9.57
C ALA A 276 16.31 4.95 -9.81
N GLY A 277 17.14 5.07 -8.77
CA GLY A 277 18.55 4.71 -8.85
C GLY A 277 19.42 5.72 -9.62
N THR A 278 20.70 5.40 -9.76
CA THR A 278 21.70 6.24 -10.45
C THR A 278 22.67 5.38 -11.27
N ALA A 279 23.28 5.97 -12.30
CA ALA A 279 24.17 5.27 -13.24
C ALA A 279 25.54 4.86 -12.63
N ASP A 280 25.81 5.23 -11.38
CA ASP A 280 27.07 4.96 -10.65
C ASP A 280 27.10 3.55 -10.02
N GLY A 281 26.27 2.62 -10.48
CA GLY A 281 26.14 1.27 -9.94
C GLY A 281 25.18 1.16 -8.75
N ARG A 282 24.58 2.26 -8.30
CA ARG A 282 23.52 2.26 -7.28
C ARG A 282 22.16 2.27 -7.97
N TRP A 283 21.95 1.23 -8.78
CA TRP A 283 20.75 1.07 -9.58
C TRP A 283 19.52 0.82 -8.71
N ALA A 284 18.35 1.06 -9.28
CA ALA A 284 17.11 0.72 -8.64
C ALA A 284 16.01 0.43 -9.65
N ASP A 285 15.12 -0.48 -9.25
CA ASP A 285 13.94 -0.85 -10.00
C ASP A 285 12.85 0.21 -9.90
N GLY A 286 11.99 0.26 -10.93
CA GLY A 286 10.68 0.88 -10.81
C GLY A 286 9.75 0.05 -9.92
N ILE A 287 9.48 -1.18 -10.35
CA ILE A 287 8.63 -2.15 -9.63
C ILE A 287 9.36 -3.49 -9.52
N SER A 288 9.31 -4.10 -8.35
CA SER A 288 9.83 -5.44 -8.07
C SER A 288 8.67 -6.31 -7.58
N LEU A 289 8.31 -7.36 -8.31
CA LEU A 289 7.09 -8.15 -8.11
C LEU A 289 7.41 -9.61 -7.79
N ALA A 290 7.04 -10.08 -6.60
CA ALA A 290 7.13 -11.49 -6.20
C ALA A 290 5.80 -12.08 -5.71
N CYS A 291 4.79 -11.24 -5.42
CA CYS A 291 3.47 -11.67 -4.98
C CYS A 291 2.74 -12.51 -6.03
N GLU A 292 1.92 -13.45 -5.58
CA GLU A 292 1.09 -14.29 -6.45
C GLU A 292 -0.21 -13.58 -6.83
N ASN A 293 -0.77 -13.91 -8.00
CA ASN A 293 -2.07 -13.41 -8.45
C ASN A 293 -2.21 -11.88 -8.34
N ALA A 294 -1.11 -11.14 -8.55
CA ALA A 294 -1.10 -9.68 -8.54
C ALA A 294 -1.50 -9.13 -9.92
N ASP A 295 -2.06 -7.92 -9.94
CA ASP A 295 -2.40 -7.19 -11.17
C ASP A 295 -1.60 -5.88 -11.25
N VAL A 296 -0.61 -5.82 -12.13
CA VAL A 296 0.23 -4.64 -12.37
C VAL A 296 -0.13 -4.09 -13.76
N THR A 297 -1.06 -3.14 -13.80
CA THR A 297 -1.72 -2.71 -15.03
C THR A 297 -1.66 -1.20 -15.27
N GLY A 298 -1.34 -0.79 -16.50
CA GLY A 298 -1.51 0.61 -16.91
C GLY A 298 -0.58 1.60 -16.19
N ASN A 299 0.54 1.11 -15.67
CA ASN A 299 1.52 1.95 -14.97
C ASN A 299 2.54 2.55 -15.94
N ARG A 300 3.12 3.67 -15.55
CA ARG A 300 4.19 4.34 -16.28
C ARG A 300 5.49 4.33 -15.48
N ILE A 301 6.54 3.72 -15.99
CA ILE A 301 7.86 3.70 -15.37
C ILE A 301 8.78 4.63 -16.17
N VAL A 302 9.47 5.55 -15.51
CA VAL A 302 10.34 6.55 -16.16
C VAL A 302 11.69 6.58 -15.49
N ASP A 303 12.77 6.43 -16.25
CA ASP A 303 14.13 6.64 -15.78
C ASP A 303 14.48 5.82 -14.50
N ALA A 304 13.98 4.58 -14.44
CA ALA A 304 14.60 3.54 -13.61
C ALA A 304 15.97 3.17 -14.18
N THR A 305 16.84 2.60 -13.35
CA THR A 305 18.23 2.33 -13.75
C THR A 305 18.62 0.86 -13.65
N ASP A 306 17.86 0.04 -12.94
CA ASP A 306 18.02 -1.41 -12.94
C ASP A 306 16.96 -2.05 -13.87
N GLY A 307 15.87 -2.60 -13.32
CA GLY A 307 14.68 -3.00 -14.05
C GLY A 307 13.59 -1.93 -14.08
N GLY A 308 12.89 -1.77 -15.20
CA GLY A 308 11.63 -1.04 -15.20
C GLY A 308 10.62 -1.77 -14.33
N ILE A 309 10.44 -3.07 -14.62
CA ILE A 309 9.72 -4.04 -13.81
C ILE A 309 10.57 -5.32 -13.70
N VAL A 310 10.80 -5.82 -12.49
CA VAL A 310 11.47 -7.11 -12.24
C VAL A 310 10.46 -8.07 -11.62
N ILE A 311 10.35 -9.27 -12.19
CA ILE A 311 9.37 -10.28 -11.78
C ILE A 311 10.12 -11.49 -11.22
N PHE A 312 9.82 -11.85 -9.98
CA PHE A 312 10.42 -12.93 -9.21
C PHE A 312 9.42 -14.09 -9.05
N GLY A 313 9.23 -14.90 -10.10
CA GLY A 313 8.37 -16.10 -10.05
C GLY A 313 6.91 -15.86 -9.63
N ALA A 314 6.38 -14.65 -9.88
CA ALA A 314 5.09 -14.14 -9.42
C ALA A 314 3.87 -14.90 -9.98
N THR A 315 3.71 -16.16 -9.58
CA THR A 315 2.76 -17.15 -10.13
C THR A 315 1.35 -16.59 -10.20
N GLY A 316 0.68 -16.79 -11.34
CA GLY A 316 -0.67 -16.29 -11.62
C GLY A 316 -0.81 -14.78 -11.81
N SER A 317 0.27 -13.99 -11.68
CA SER A 317 0.20 -12.54 -11.79
C SER A 317 0.11 -12.05 -13.24
N THR A 318 -0.47 -10.87 -13.41
CA THR A 318 -0.56 -10.19 -14.71
C THR A 318 0.20 -8.87 -14.67
N VAL A 319 1.05 -8.64 -15.67
CA VAL A 319 1.77 -7.39 -15.91
C VAL A 319 1.39 -6.91 -17.29
N LYS A 320 0.45 -5.96 -17.38
CA LYS A 320 -0.11 -5.56 -18.67
C LYS A 320 -0.27 -4.07 -18.90
N GLU A 321 -0.22 -3.68 -20.16
CA GLU A 321 -0.50 -2.30 -20.59
C GLU A 321 0.36 -1.24 -19.88
N ASN A 322 1.52 -1.64 -19.34
CA ASN A 322 2.46 -0.71 -18.72
C ASN A 322 3.34 -0.06 -19.79
N THR A 323 3.78 1.17 -19.52
CA THR A 323 4.70 1.92 -20.37
C THR A 323 6.01 2.17 -19.62
N ILE A 324 7.12 1.62 -20.10
CA ILE A 324 8.46 1.79 -19.53
C ILE A 324 9.27 2.68 -20.46
N VAL A 325 9.85 3.76 -19.95
CA VAL A 325 10.58 4.74 -20.76
C VAL A 325 11.95 5.03 -20.16
N ALA A 326 13.00 4.82 -20.95
CA ALA A 326 14.35 5.30 -20.68
C ALA A 326 14.58 6.60 -21.45
N LYS A 327 14.42 7.73 -20.76
CA LYS A 327 14.48 9.06 -21.36
C LYS A 327 15.83 9.73 -21.15
N ASN A 328 16.31 9.73 -19.90
CA ASN A 328 17.53 10.44 -19.52
C ASN A 328 18.58 9.53 -18.87
N ARG A 329 18.25 8.27 -18.59
CA ARG A 329 19.11 7.35 -17.85
C ARG A 329 19.15 6.00 -18.53
N THR A 330 20.33 5.41 -18.58
CA THR A 330 20.48 4.02 -18.99
C THR A 330 19.70 3.11 -18.05
N LEU A 331 18.85 2.28 -18.64
CA LEU A 331 18.11 1.23 -17.97
C LEU A 331 18.76 -0.12 -18.31
N LEU A 332 18.97 -0.99 -17.33
CA LEU A 332 19.49 -2.33 -17.61
C LEU A 332 18.39 -3.18 -18.28
N GLY A 333 17.29 -3.43 -17.59
CA GLY A 333 16.17 -4.22 -18.10
C GLY A 333 14.90 -3.39 -18.23
N GLY A 334 14.17 -3.49 -19.35
CA GLY A 334 12.79 -2.99 -19.42
C GLY A 334 11.89 -3.82 -18.48
N ILE A 335 11.64 -5.07 -18.85
CA ILE A 335 11.01 -6.08 -18.01
C ILE A 335 11.93 -7.30 -17.86
N ASN A 336 12.22 -7.69 -16.62
CA ASN A 336 13.06 -8.84 -16.32
C ASN A 336 12.23 -9.99 -15.73
N MET A 337 12.30 -11.15 -16.38
CA MET A 337 11.76 -12.45 -15.91
C MET A 337 12.92 -13.44 -15.79
N VAL A 338 13.95 -13.04 -15.06
CA VAL A 338 15.30 -13.64 -15.12
C VAL A 338 15.71 -14.26 -13.80
N ASP A 339 15.18 -13.79 -12.68
CA ASP A 339 15.60 -14.27 -11.38
C ASP A 339 15.31 -15.77 -11.20
N TYR A 340 16.27 -16.45 -10.57
CA TYR A 340 16.27 -17.88 -10.31
C TYR A 340 16.89 -18.13 -8.94
N GLY A 341 16.27 -19.03 -8.17
CA GLY A 341 16.78 -19.43 -6.87
C GLY A 341 15.67 -19.71 -5.88
N ASN A 342 16.10 -20.11 -4.68
CA ASN A 342 15.26 -20.27 -3.50
C ASN A 342 15.89 -19.46 -2.37
N ASP A 343 15.56 -18.17 -2.28
CA ASP A 343 15.83 -17.42 -1.07
C ASP A 343 14.62 -17.55 -0.12
N GLY A 344 14.88 -17.84 1.15
CA GLY A 344 13.87 -17.75 2.21
C GLY A 344 12.54 -18.49 2.00
N ASN A 345 12.48 -19.56 1.19
CA ASN A 345 11.32 -20.38 0.80
C ASN A 345 10.54 -19.95 -0.47
N ALA A 346 10.96 -18.91 -1.20
CA ALA A 346 10.30 -18.51 -2.45
C ALA A 346 10.97 -19.18 -3.67
N ILE A 347 10.18 -19.89 -4.50
CA ILE A 347 10.67 -20.48 -5.76
C ILE A 347 10.61 -19.40 -6.85
N HIS A 348 11.71 -18.66 -7.04
CA HIS A 348 11.78 -17.60 -8.06
C HIS A 348 11.82 -18.13 -9.50
N SER A 349 11.95 -19.45 -9.66
CA SER A 349 11.99 -20.11 -10.97
C SER A 349 10.62 -20.47 -11.57
N ASP A 350 9.51 -20.31 -10.82
CA ASP A 350 8.18 -20.68 -11.29
C ASP A 350 7.36 -19.46 -11.70
N TYR A 351 7.07 -19.33 -13.00
CA TYR A 351 6.28 -18.26 -13.57
C TYR A 351 4.95 -18.79 -14.10
N SER A 352 4.50 -19.97 -13.63
CA SER A 352 3.25 -20.58 -14.10
C SER A 352 2.07 -19.61 -13.97
N GLY A 353 1.36 -19.38 -15.07
CA GLY A 353 0.25 -18.42 -15.11
C GLY A 353 0.65 -16.94 -15.06
N THR A 354 1.95 -16.63 -14.88
CA THR A 354 2.44 -15.25 -14.98
C THR A 354 2.35 -14.79 -16.43
N THR A 355 1.67 -13.67 -16.67
CA THR A 355 1.48 -13.12 -18.01
C THR A 355 2.02 -11.69 -18.10
N VAL A 356 2.90 -11.46 -19.07
CA VAL A 356 3.42 -10.14 -19.45
C VAL A 356 2.85 -9.79 -20.83
N GLU A 357 1.86 -8.90 -20.88
CA GLU A 357 1.12 -8.63 -22.13
C GLU A 357 0.84 -7.16 -22.44
N GLY A 358 0.91 -6.77 -23.71
CA GLY A 358 0.48 -5.43 -24.12
C GLY A 358 1.32 -4.27 -23.56
N ASN A 359 2.51 -4.53 -23.01
CA ASN A 359 3.37 -3.49 -22.48
C ASN A 359 4.13 -2.79 -23.61
N THR A 360 4.44 -1.50 -23.41
CA THR A 360 5.30 -0.70 -24.31
C THR A 360 6.61 -0.39 -23.60
N ILE A 361 7.74 -0.70 -24.24
CA ILE A 361 9.09 -0.43 -23.72
C ILE A 361 9.81 0.48 -24.71
N ASP A 362 10.07 1.71 -24.30
CA ASP A 362 10.54 2.79 -25.18
C ASP A 362 11.91 3.30 -24.73
N ALA A 363 12.91 3.08 -25.58
CA ALA A 363 14.25 3.65 -25.44
C ALA A 363 14.30 5.07 -26.03
N GLU A 364 13.44 5.96 -25.52
CA GLU A 364 13.12 7.29 -26.07
C GLU A 364 14.37 8.17 -26.22
N GLY A 365 15.22 8.21 -25.20
CA GLY A 365 16.38 9.11 -25.16
C GLY A 365 17.61 8.53 -24.47
N ALA A 366 17.51 7.34 -23.89
CA ALA A 366 18.62 6.67 -23.25
C ALA A 366 18.60 5.15 -23.49
N LEU A 367 19.78 4.54 -23.37
CA LEU A 367 19.97 3.12 -23.64
C LEU A 367 19.11 2.24 -22.72
N ILE A 368 18.33 1.33 -23.28
CA ILE A 368 17.81 0.15 -22.58
C ILE A 368 18.67 -1.03 -22.97
N LYS A 369 19.39 -1.68 -22.05
CA LYS A 369 20.32 -2.74 -22.46
C LYS A 369 19.61 -4.00 -22.96
N ILE A 370 18.58 -4.44 -22.26
CA ILE A 370 17.70 -5.53 -22.67
C ILE A 370 16.26 -5.08 -22.44
N ALA A 371 15.44 -5.05 -23.49
CA ALA A 371 14.06 -4.63 -23.35
C ALA A 371 13.26 -5.63 -22.53
N LEU A 372 13.33 -6.92 -22.88
CA LEU A 372 12.62 -7.97 -22.16
C LEU A 372 13.48 -9.23 -22.06
N GLY A 373 14.01 -9.49 -20.86
CA GLY A 373 14.84 -10.65 -20.56
C GLY A 373 14.02 -11.80 -19.96
N MET A 374 14.16 -13.00 -20.50
CA MET A 374 13.46 -14.21 -20.04
C MET A 374 14.45 -15.35 -19.77
N GLY A 375 14.53 -15.77 -18.52
CA GLY A 375 15.39 -16.86 -18.05
C GLY A 375 16.71 -16.39 -17.42
N PRO A 376 17.30 -17.21 -16.52
CA PRO A 376 18.36 -16.78 -15.61
C PRO A 376 19.71 -16.57 -16.23
N SER A 377 19.93 -17.13 -17.41
CA SER A 377 21.18 -16.93 -18.11
C SER A 377 21.22 -15.66 -18.92
N VAL A 378 20.09 -14.98 -19.11
CA VAL A 378 20.03 -13.75 -19.90
C VAL A 378 21.01 -12.71 -19.40
N TRP A 379 21.19 -12.54 -18.09
CA TRP A 379 22.18 -11.60 -17.53
C TRP A 379 23.48 -12.26 -17.11
N ASN A 380 23.44 -13.54 -16.70
CA ASN A 380 24.59 -14.19 -16.08
C ASN A 380 24.73 -15.69 -16.42
N TRP A 381 24.99 -15.97 -17.70
CA TRP A 381 25.20 -17.34 -18.21
C TRP A 381 26.17 -18.18 -17.38
N CYS A 382 27.32 -17.65 -16.97
CA CYS A 382 28.38 -18.41 -16.27
C CYS A 382 27.88 -19.12 -15.03
N HIS A 383 26.98 -18.46 -14.29
CA HIS A 383 26.53 -18.89 -12.99
C HIS A 383 25.22 -19.67 -13.06
N HIS A 384 24.48 -19.54 -14.17
CA HIS A 384 23.16 -20.15 -14.38
C HIS A 384 23.09 -21.08 -15.59
N ALA A 385 24.22 -21.64 -16.00
CA ALA A 385 24.34 -22.39 -17.25
C ALA A 385 23.37 -23.59 -17.38
N GLY A 386 22.90 -24.14 -16.25
CA GLY A 386 21.94 -25.25 -16.19
C GLY A 386 20.56 -24.88 -15.63
N ASP A 387 20.37 -23.64 -15.20
CA ASP A 387 19.15 -23.22 -14.52
C ASP A 387 18.06 -22.87 -15.52
N ARG A 388 16.81 -23.19 -15.18
CA ARG A 388 15.64 -22.92 -16.04
C ARG A 388 14.47 -22.36 -15.25
N ASN A 389 13.93 -21.25 -15.73
CA ASN A 389 12.63 -20.74 -15.31
C ASN A 389 11.51 -21.48 -16.08
N ARG A 390 10.30 -21.56 -15.52
CA ARG A 390 9.19 -22.30 -16.15
C ARG A 390 7.87 -21.54 -16.21
N GLY A 391 7.06 -21.79 -17.23
CA GLY A 391 5.61 -21.52 -17.19
C GLY A 391 5.14 -20.09 -17.53
N GLY A 392 6.06 -19.18 -17.84
CA GLY A 392 5.73 -17.78 -18.16
C GLY A 392 5.13 -17.59 -19.55
N THR A 393 4.28 -16.56 -19.69
CA THR A 393 3.70 -16.12 -20.97
C THR A 393 4.03 -14.66 -21.25
N VAL A 394 4.60 -14.37 -22.41
CA VAL A 394 4.99 -13.03 -22.86
C VAL A 394 4.39 -12.77 -24.24
N LYS A 395 3.42 -11.86 -24.36
CA LYS A 395 2.72 -11.67 -25.64
C LYS A 395 2.30 -10.25 -25.94
N ASN A 396 2.25 -9.90 -27.21
CA ASN A 396 1.73 -8.61 -27.69
C ASN A 396 2.41 -7.37 -27.04
N ASN A 397 3.66 -7.49 -26.59
CA ASN A 397 4.43 -6.35 -26.12
C ASN A 397 5.07 -5.63 -27.31
N THR A 398 5.28 -4.32 -27.18
CA THR A 398 5.85 -3.46 -28.23
C THR A 398 7.13 -2.81 -27.74
N LEU A 399 8.18 -2.87 -28.56
CA LEU A 399 9.44 -2.16 -28.34
C LEU A 399 9.53 -0.97 -29.29
N GLU A 400 9.94 0.19 -28.77
CA GLU A 400 10.08 1.45 -29.51
C GLU A 400 11.37 2.19 -29.09
N GLY A 401 11.72 3.24 -29.84
CA GLY A 401 12.86 4.11 -29.55
C GLY A 401 14.13 3.73 -30.30
N ASP A 402 15.07 4.68 -30.36
CA ASP A 402 16.30 4.56 -31.17
C ASP A 402 17.54 4.11 -30.37
N HIS A 403 17.37 3.90 -29.06
CA HIS A 403 18.44 3.56 -28.14
C HIS A 403 18.24 2.16 -27.54
N MET A 404 17.66 1.22 -28.29
CA MET A 404 17.45 -0.13 -27.79
C MET A 404 18.74 -0.92 -27.87
N GLY A 405 19.10 -1.64 -26.81
CA GLY A 405 20.14 -2.66 -26.83
C GLY A 405 19.60 -3.92 -27.47
N TYR A 406 19.48 -5.00 -26.70
CA TYR A 406 18.75 -6.18 -27.14
C TYR A 406 17.24 -6.00 -26.90
N GLY A 407 16.40 -6.55 -27.79
CA GLY A 407 14.95 -6.55 -27.63
C GLY A 407 14.47 -7.64 -26.67
N PHE A 408 13.78 -8.63 -27.22
CA PHE A 408 13.35 -9.85 -26.53
C PHE A 408 14.49 -10.89 -26.52
N VAL A 409 14.96 -11.25 -25.33
CA VAL A 409 16.06 -12.20 -25.13
C VAL A 409 15.60 -13.37 -24.28
N VAL A 410 15.67 -14.58 -24.81
CA VAL A 410 15.26 -15.81 -24.14
C VAL A 410 16.45 -16.73 -23.92
N ASP A 411 16.72 -17.07 -22.67
CA ASP A 411 17.76 -18.05 -22.36
C ASP A 411 17.60 -18.75 -21.00
N GLY A 412 17.32 -20.07 -21.04
CA GLY A 412 17.12 -20.89 -19.85
C GLY A 412 15.66 -20.91 -19.40
N VAL A 413 14.75 -21.33 -20.29
CA VAL A 413 13.32 -21.44 -19.96
C VAL A 413 12.74 -22.79 -20.38
N THR A 414 11.66 -23.23 -19.73
CA THR A 414 10.87 -24.40 -20.13
C THR A 414 9.38 -24.13 -20.01
N ASN A 415 8.56 -24.78 -20.84
CA ASN A 415 7.11 -24.56 -20.89
C ASN A 415 6.75 -23.06 -21.00
N TRP A 416 7.46 -22.33 -21.85
CA TRP A 416 7.33 -20.89 -22.01
C TRP A 416 6.55 -20.53 -23.26
N THR A 417 5.83 -19.41 -23.28
CA THR A 417 5.15 -18.90 -24.47
C THR A 417 5.58 -17.47 -24.77
N VAL A 418 6.13 -17.21 -25.96
CA VAL A 418 6.50 -15.85 -26.43
C VAL A 418 5.96 -15.61 -27.83
N THR A 419 4.86 -14.86 -27.96
CA THR A 419 4.16 -14.70 -29.25
C THR A 419 3.55 -13.31 -29.45
N GLY A 420 3.40 -12.88 -30.71
CA GLY A 420 2.71 -11.62 -31.04
C GLY A 420 3.44 -10.34 -30.62
N ASN A 421 4.67 -10.44 -30.10
CA ASN A 421 5.46 -9.28 -29.72
C ASN A 421 6.03 -8.59 -30.95
N THR A 422 6.09 -7.26 -30.91
CA THR A 422 6.53 -6.40 -32.02
C THR A 422 7.74 -5.59 -31.59
N ASP A 423 8.73 -5.51 -32.47
CA ASP A 423 9.90 -4.65 -32.27
C ASP A 423 9.97 -3.63 -33.40
N ASN A 424 9.70 -2.37 -33.05
CA ASN A 424 9.79 -1.20 -33.94
C ASN A 424 11.04 -0.36 -33.64
N SER A 425 11.91 -0.82 -32.73
CA SER A 425 13.05 -0.06 -32.23
C SER A 425 14.28 -0.13 -33.13
N SER A 426 15.21 0.81 -32.95
CA SER A 426 16.56 0.73 -33.52
C SER A 426 17.53 0.14 -32.50
N HIS A 427 18.27 -0.89 -32.90
CA HIS A 427 19.22 -1.56 -32.03
C HIS A 427 20.62 -0.94 -32.10
N ALA A 428 21.21 -0.68 -30.94
CA ALA A 428 22.48 0.00 -30.75
C ALA A 428 23.24 -0.55 -29.53
N GLY A 429 24.51 -0.17 -29.40
CA GLY A 429 25.39 -0.59 -28.31
C GLY A 429 26.50 -1.53 -28.78
N VAL A 430 27.52 -1.68 -27.94
CA VAL A 430 28.67 -2.55 -28.23
C VAL A 430 28.49 -3.86 -27.46
N PRO A 431 28.47 -5.02 -28.15
CA PRO A 431 28.44 -6.32 -27.50
C PRO A 431 29.58 -6.46 -26.51
N GLY A 432 29.26 -6.81 -25.26
CA GLY A 432 30.27 -7.11 -24.26
C GLY A 432 30.95 -8.45 -24.49
N ARG A 433 32.05 -8.61 -23.77
CA ARG A 433 32.69 -9.91 -23.63
C ARG A 433 31.97 -10.75 -22.61
N GLY A 434 31.73 -11.98 -23.00
CA GLY A 434 31.13 -12.97 -22.15
C GLY A 434 32.02 -13.71 -21.23
N CYS A 435 31.33 -14.50 -20.45
CA CYS A 435 31.80 -15.76 -19.91
C CYS A 435 32.69 -16.51 -20.91
N ALA A 436 33.91 -16.84 -20.48
CA ALA A 436 34.94 -17.50 -21.28
C ALA A 436 35.47 -16.71 -22.51
N GLY A 437 35.22 -15.40 -22.59
CA GLY A 437 35.79 -14.53 -23.62
C GLY A 437 35.07 -14.58 -24.98
N ASN A 438 33.90 -15.23 -25.05
CA ASN A 438 33.06 -15.22 -26.24
C ASN A 438 32.52 -13.81 -26.49
N SER A 439 32.44 -13.40 -27.76
CA SER A 439 31.79 -12.14 -28.13
C SER A 439 30.28 -12.35 -28.18
N MET A 440 29.51 -11.45 -27.57
CA MET A 440 28.06 -11.40 -27.73
C MET A 440 27.67 -11.15 -29.19
N PRO A 441 26.49 -11.61 -29.65
CA PRO A 441 25.95 -11.20 -30.92
C PRO A 441 25.66 -9.69 -30.91
N GLU A 442 25.65 -9.09 -32.10
CA GLU A 442 25.18 -7.72 -32.26
C GLU A 442 23.76 -7.54 -31.69
N PRO A 443 23.43 -6.35 -31.13
CA PRO A 443 22.10 -6.03 -30.64
C PRO A 443 21.02 -6.30 -31.69
N LYS A 444 19.97 -7.03 -31.28
CA LYS A 444 18.87 -7.49 -32.14
C LYS A 444 17.57 -7.60 -31.34
N GLY A 445 16.46 -7.56 -32.07
CA GLY A 445 15.13 -7.56 -31.49
C GLY A 445 14.64 -8.89 -30.93
N PHE A 446 15.06 -10.02 -31.51
CA PHE A 446 14.57 -11.33 -31.09
C PHE A 446 15.70 -12.37 -31.07
N LEU A 447 16.17 -12.69 -29.87
CA LEU A 447 17.24 -13.66 -29.63
C LEU A 447 16.77 -14.78 -28.70
N ILE A 448 17.06 -16.02 -29.07
CA ILE A 448 16.77 -17.20 -28.25
C ILE A 448 17.92 -18.18 -28.31
N ASN A 449 18.34 -18.72 -27.17
CA ASN A 449 19.17 -19.92 -27.14
C ASN A 449 18.27 -21.17 -27.18
N ARG A 450 18.22 -21.88 -28.31
CA ARG A 450 17.32 -23.03 -28.48
C ARG A 450 17.79 -24.30 -27.78
N ASP A 451 19.08 -24.42 -27.48
CA ASP A 451 19.62 -25.58 -26.75
C ASP A 451 19.12 -25.62 -25.29
N ARG A 452 18.68 -24.48 -24.76
CA ARG A 452 18.31 -24.33 -23.35
C ARG A 452 16.92 -23.75 -23.11
N SER A 453 16.19 -23.48 -24.19
CA SER A 453 14.88 -22.86 -24.12
C SER A 453 13.84 -23.73 -24.81
N GLU A 454 12.84 -24.15 -24.06
CA GLU A 454 11.74 -25.00 -24.52
C GLU A 454 10.41 -24.27 -24.35
N GLY A 455 9.59 -24.26 -25.40
CA GLY A 455 8.34 -23.52 -25.41
C GLY A 455 7.81 -23.22 -26.80
N THR A 456 6.80 -22.35 -26.85
CA THR A 456 6.21 -21.80 -28.07
C THR A 456 6.76 -20.40 -28.30
N PHE A 457 7.52 -20.21 -29.38
CA PHE A 457 8.15 -18.92 -29.70
C PHE A 457 7.75 -18.48 -31.10
N GLN A 458 7.51 -17.18 -31.30
CA GLN A 458 7.23 -16.61 -32.62
C GLN A 458 8.42 -16.74 -33.59
N ASP A 459 8.13 -16.78 -34.88
CA ASP A 459 9.12 -17.08 -35.96
C ASP A 459 10.26 -16.07 -36.07
N SER A 460 10.10 -14.85 -35.54
CA SER A 460 11.14 -13.81 -35.58
C SER A 460 12.37 -14.16 -34.72
N PHE A 461 12.26 -15.10 -33.79
CA PHE A 461 13.35 -15.50 -32.90
C PHE A 461 14.48 -16.24 -33.63
N GLN A 462 15.68 -15.67 -33.52
CA GLN A 462 16.90 -16.21 -34.10
C GLN A 462 17.79 -16.82 -33.04
N ASP A 463 18.46 -17.91 -33.41
CA ASP A 463 19.55 -18.43 -32.60
C ASP A 463 20.78 -17.52 -32.78
N PRO A 464 21.39 -17.01 -31.70
CA PRO A 464 22.58 -16.17 -31.76
C PRO A 464 23.84 -16.93 -32.23
N GLY A 465 23.84 -18.27 -32.22
CA GLY A 465 25.02 -19.10 -32.54
C GLY A 465 26.13 -19.05 -31.50
N VAL A 466 25.94 -18.30 -30.42
CA VAL A 466 26.83 -18.14 -29.26
C VAL A 466 26.00 -18.04 -27.97
N PRO A 467 26.55 -18.39 -26.80
CA PRO A 467 25.88 -18.20 -25.51
C PRO A 467 25.40 -16.75 -25.28
N LEU A 468 24.14 -16.54 -24.85
CA LEU A 468 23.62 -15.20 -24.52
C LEU A 468 23.98 -14.81 -23.09
N HIS A 469 24.42 -13.58 -22.89
CA HIS A 469 24.70 -13.01 -21.57
C HIS A 469 24.63 -11.48 -21.68
N GLY A 470 23.83 -10.84 -20.84
CA GLY A 470 23.28 -9.50 -21.02
C GLY A 470 24.28 -8.37 -20.80
N GLY A 471 25.56 -8.70 -20.78
CA GLY A 471 26.63 -7.73 -20.80
C GLY A 471 26.70 -7.03 -22.16
N LEU A 472 25.95 -5.94 -22.33
CA LEU A 472 26.43 -4.85 -23.20
C LEU A 472 27.51 -4.09 -22.46
N GLU A 473 28.63 -3.79 -23.13
CA GLU A 473 29.61 -2.86 -22.56
C GLU A 473 28.94 -1.51 -22.38
N ILE A 474 28.93 -1.01 -21.16
CA ILE A 474 28.66 0.41 -20.95
C ILE A 474 29.95 1.10 -21.34
N ASN A 475 30.08 1.52 -22.61
CA ASN A 475 31.03 2.57 -22.91
C ASN A 475 30.51 3.82 -22.19
N ALA A 476 31.03 4.08 -20.99
CA ALA A 476 30.84 5.32 -20.24
C ALA A 476 31.60 6.47 -20.95
N GLY A 477 31.31 6.68 -22.23
CA GLY A 477 32.01 7.56 -23.13
C GLY A 477 31.08 8.06 -24.22
N GLY A 478 30.28 9.06 -23.89
CA GLY A 478 29.39 9.76 -24.80
C GLY A 478 28.60 10.81 -24.02
N SER A 479 29.25 11.97 -23.87
CA SER A 479 28.84 13.21 -23.20
C SER A 479 27.34 13.46 -23.00
#